data_AF-A0AB74VPK7-F1
#
_entry.id   AF-A0AB74VPK7-F1
#
_cell.length_a   1.000
_cell.length_b   1.000
_cell.length_c   1.000
_cell.angle_alpha   90.00
_cell.angle_beta   90.00
_cell.angle_gamma   90.00
#
_symmetry.space_group_name_H-M   'P 1'
#
loop_
_entity.id
_entity.type
_entity.pdbx_description
1 polymer ?
#
loop_
_entity_poly.entity_id
_entity_poly.type
_entity_poly.pdbx_seq_one_letter_code
_entity_poly.pdbx_strand_id
1 'polypeptide(L)'
;MENSIKAICNTSTYLDKYHSNTNFSSNDSLLVGSINNRSLGNNRYISLLNFQLSELHPNSVKKAYLYLFIQDIKPDYKNSFSFGILGNYSNIDIAAIDWSSLPQKDYTKLLNHIVHGYNIGHYLKINVTSLIRSLATHNESYNIFLLPQNQDSNSIIKLSSFESKYPPYLDIITYNTDSTNNIDLSEELNIETYIEEPVEDNTYDDEETETNNSEDISASKESSNVERDSVKDQEDITLINHLLNKVMEILVNQDLKLNSLNSYSESLGQEINSLSNKVADIGDKISSLDENSTNLKQNDIETLNINMSSLNNQLLELKALLPNLSVNIENLKETINEFTKSGKLDFSNLNSISSQLLEVSSNLNSLTKLICSIKAEPVN
;
A
#
# COMPACT_ATOMS: atom_id res chain seq x y z
N MET A 1 -33.34 25.65 -7.19
CA MET A 1 -33.61 24.43 -6.41
C MET A 1 -32.51 23.43 -6.73
N GLU A 2 -31.95 22.79 -5.72
CA GLU A 2 -30.94 21.75 -5.91
C GLU A 2 -31.64 20.41 -6.06
N ASN A 3 -31.19 19.59 -7.01
CA ASN A 3 -31.65 18.21 -7.14
C ASN A 3 -30.58 17.30 -6.52
N SER A 4 -30.99 16.36 -5.66
CA SER A 4 -30.12 15.32 -5.09
C SER A 4 -30.40 13.98 -5.76
N ILE A 5 -29.34 13.30 -6.16
CA ILE A 5 -29.33 11.95 -6.71
C ILE A 5 -28.63 11.06 -5.70
N LYS A 6 -29.38 10.15 -5.08
CA LYS A 6 -28.82 9.11 -4.21
C LYS A 6 -28.65 7.81 -5.01
N ALA A 7 -27.41 7.34 -5.13
CA ALA A 7 -27.07 6.11 -5.85
C ALA A 7 -26.43 5.10 -4.91
N ILE A 8 -27.11 3.99 -4.69
CA ILE A 8 -26.58 2.87 -3.89
C ILE A 8 -25.54 2.12 -4.73
N CYS A 9 -24.50 1.61 -4.08
CA CYS A 9 -23.49 0.79 -4.73
C CYS A 9 -24.15 -0.43 -5.37
N ASN A 10 -23.90 -0.61 -6.67
CA ASN A 10 -24.48 -1.69 -7.46
C ASN A 10 -23.78 -3.02 -7.20
N THR A 11 -22.45 -2.99 -7.08
CA THR A 11 -21.63 -4.14 -6.74
C THR A 11 -20.30 -3.68 -6.15
N SER A 12 -19.72 -4.49 -5.29
CA SER A 12 -18.42 -4.23 -4.69
C SER A 12 -17.66 -5.52 -4.45
N THR A 13 -16.34 -5.45 -4.44
CA THR A 13 -15.45 -6.57 -4.07
C THR A 13 -14.23 -6.01 -3.38
N TYR A 14 -13.47 -6.85 -2.69
CA TYR A 14 -12.09 -6.53 -2.36
C TYR A 14 -11.16 -7.57 -2.98
N LEU A 15 -9.91 -7.18 -3.18
CA LEU A 15 -8.86 -8.01 -3.71
C LEU A 15 -7.81 -8.19 -2.63
N ASP A 16 -7.36 -9.43 -2.47
CA ASP A 16 -6.31 -9.85 -1.57
C ASP A 16 -5.09 -10.25 -2.40
N LYS A 17 -3.95 -9.61 -2.17
CA LYS A 17 -2.72 -9.87 -2.94
C LYS A 17 -2.23 -11.31 -2.81
N TYR A 18 -2.37 -11.95 -1.66
CA TYR A 18 -1.97 -13.35 -1.48
C TYR A 18 -2.92 -14.32 -2.14
N HIS A 19 -4.21 -13.98 -2.17
CA HIS A 19 -5.23 -14.75 -2.88
C HIS A 19 -5.54 -14.09 -4.24
N SER A 20 -4.49 -13.89 -5.05
CA SER A 20 -4.52 -13.03 -6.24
C SER A 20 -5.57 -13.39 -7.29
N ASN A 21 -6.05 -14.64 -7.30
CA ASN A 21 -7.00 -15.19 -8.28
C ASN A 21 -8.40 -15.39 -7.67
N THR A 22 -8.68 -14.77 -6.52
CA THR A 22 -9.95 -14.89 -5.80
C THR A 22 -10.67 -13.55 -5.79
N ASN A 23 -11.97 -13.59 -6.09
CA ASN A 23 -12.87 -12.45 -5.97
C ASN A 23 -13.72 -12.61 -4.69
N PHE A 24 -13.93 -11.52 -3.96
CA PHE A 24 -14.65 -11.53 -2.68
C PHE A 24 -15.95 -10.72 -2.73
N SER A 25 -16.59 -10.64 -3.91
CA SER A 25 -17.84 -9.88 -4.10
C SER A 25 -19.00 -10.39 -3.26
N SER A 26 -19.02 -11.68 -2.91
CA SER A 26 -20.07 -12.26 -2.05
C SER A 26 -19.94 -11.93 -0.56
N ASN A 27 -18.85 -11.25 -0.15
CA ASN A 27 -18.64 -10.93 1.26
C ASN A 27 -19.44 -9.68 1.64
N ASP A 28 -20.01 -9.68 2.85
CA ASP A 28 -20.70 -8.53 3.47
C ASP A 28 -19.77 -7.36 3.84
N SER A 29 -18.47 -7.57 3.64
CA SER A 29 -17.40 -6.73 4.14
C SER A 29 -16.34 -6.49 3.08
N LEU A 30 -15.87 -5.26 3.04
CA LEU A 30 -14.78 -4.78 2.20
C LEU A 30 -13.55 -4.52 3.07
N LEU A 31 -12.38 -4.79 2.50
CA LEU A 31 -11.09 -4.64 3.17
C LEU A 31 -10.20 -3.68 2.39
N VAL A 32 -9.65 -2.70 3.11
CA VAL A 32 -8.68 -1.75 2.56
C VAL A 32 -7.54 -1.63 3.54
N GLY A 33 -6.31 -1.86 3.10
CA GLY A 33 -5.17 -1.82 4.00
C GLY A 33 -4.03 -2.73 3.61
N SER A 34 -3.09 -2.85 4.53
CA SER A 34 -1.92 -3.71 4.44
C SER A 34 -1.72 -4.41 5.78
N ILE A 35 -1.45 -5.71 5.76
CA ILE A 35 -1.14 -6.49 6.97
C ILE A 35 0.21 -7.14 6.77
N ASN A 36 1.15 -6.85 7.67
CA ASN A 36 2.47 -7.44 7.63
C ASN A 36 2.48 -8.80 8.34
N ASN A 37 2.76 -9.86 7.58
CA ASN A 37 2.96 -11.22 8.06
C ASN A 37 4.45 -11.53 8.12
N ARG A 38 4.94 -11.98 9.28
CA ARG A 38 6.36 -12.30 9.50
C ARG A 38 6.94 -13.30 8.49
N SER A 39 6.12 -14.22 7.97
CA SER A 39 6.58 -15.33 7.13
C SER A 39 6.30 -15.12 5.63
N LEU A 40 5.24 -14.39 5.29
CA LEU A 40 4.80 -14.20 3.90
C LEU A 40 5.10 -12.79 3.36
N GLY A 41 5.55 -11.88 4.23
CA GLY A 41 5.74 -10.47 3.92
C GLY A 41 4.44 -9.67 4.08
N ASN A 42 4.26 -8.65 3.26
CA ASN A 42 3.15 -7.73 3.39
C ASN A 42 1.98 -8.10 2.45
N ASN A 43 0.82 -8.42 3.03
CA ASN A 43 -0.42 -8.63 2.29
C ASN A 43 -1.19 -7.32 2.11
N ARG A 44 -1.79 -7.11 0.93
CA ARG A 44 -2.50 -5.89 0.60
C ARG A 44 -3.94 -6.17 0.22
N TYR A 45 -4.81 -5.26 0.64
CA TYR A 45 -6.24 -5.31 0.41
C TYR A 45 -6.69 -4.02 -0.28
N ILE A 46 -7.34 -4.18 -1.43
CA ILE A 46 -7.89 -3.09 -2.23
C ILE A 46 -9.37 -3.35 -2.39
N SER A 47 -10.22 -2.37 -2.10
CA SER A 47 -11.66 -2.50 -2.33
C SER A 47 -12.10 -1.73 -3.56
N LEU A 48 -13.10 -2.26 -4.26
CA LEU A 48 -13.69 -1.69 -5.45
C LEU A 48 -15.18 -1.55 -5.25
N LEU A 49 -15.71 -0.40 -5.64
CA LEU A 49 -17.12 -0.06 -5.62
C LEU A 49 -17.54 0.33 -7.04
N ASN A 50 -18.66 -0.18 -7.50
CA ASN A 50 -19.27 0.25 -8.76
C ASN A 50 -20.62 0.89 -8.49
N PHE A 51 -20.85 2.04 -9.12
CA PHE A 51 -22.12 2.74 -9.10
C PHE A 51 -22.64 2.89 -10.53
N GLN A 52 -23.92 2.58 -10.71
CA GLN A 52 -24.64 2.88 -11.94
C GLN A 52 -25.40 4.19 -11.75
N LEU A 53 -25.00 5.19 -12.52
CA LEU A 53 -25.64 6.51 -12.54
C LEU A 53 -26.21 6.75 -13.94
N SER A 54 -27.37 7.40 -13.99
CA SER A 54 -27.88 7.97 -15.25
C SER A 54 -26.89 9.00 -15.81
N GLU A 55 -26.94 9.26 -17.12
CA GLU A 55 -26.04 10.21 -17.79
C GLU A 55 -25.95 11.53 -17.01
N LEU A 56 -24.75 11.80 -16.49
CA LEU A 56 -24.45 12.95 -15.64
C LEU A 56 -23.39 13.78 -16.35
N HIS A 57 -23.68 15.04 -16.64
CA HIS A 57 -22.69 15.92 -17.25
C HIS A 57 -21.71 16.45 -16.19
N PRO A 58 -20.39 16.52 -16.42
CA PRO A 58 -19.43 17.01 -15.43
C PRO A 58 -19.79 18.37 -14.82
N ASN A 59 -20.26 19.31 -15.65
CA ASN A 59 -20.63 20.65 -15.20
C ASN A 59 -21.97 20.73 -14.46
N SER A 60 -22.79 19.66 -14.49
CA SER A 60 -24.04 19.65 -13.72
C SER A 60 -23.81 19.30 -12.25
N VAL A 61 -22.68 18.68 -11.90
CA VAL A 61 -22.37 18.26 -10.53
C VAL A 61 -21.94 19.46 -9.69
N LYS A 62 -22.78 19.88 -8.75
CA LYS A 62 -22.46 20.94 -7.77
C LYS A 62 -21.59 20.38 -6.64
N LYS A 63 -22.06 19.33 -5.97
CA LYS A 63 -21.34 18.63 -4.90
C LYS A 63 -21.60 17.13 -5.02
N ALA A 64 -20.65 16.30 -4.60
CA ALA A 64 -20.85 14.86 -4.49
C ALA A 64 -20.16 14.30 -3.24
N TYR A 65 -20.85 13.40 -2.56
CA TYR A 65 -20.40 12.76 -1.34
C TYR A 65 -20.48 11.24 -1.45
N LEU A 66 -19.40 10.55 -1.06
CA LEU A 66 -19.35 9.11 -0.91
C LEU A 66 -19.54 8.78 0.56
N TYR A 67 -20.50 7.90 0.85
CA TYR A 67 -20.81 7.43 2.18
C TYR A 67 -20.36 5.98 2.34
N LEU A 68 -19.45 5.74 3.28
CA LEU A 68 -18.90 4.41 3.58
C LEU A 68 -19.19 4.03 5.04
N PHE A 69 -19.87 2.92 5.29
CA PHE A 69 -20.10 2.47 6.66
C PHE A 69 -18.88 1.75 7.22
N ILE A 70 -18.38 2.21 8.37
CA ILE A 70 -17.19 1.66 9.00
C ILE A 70 -17.58 0.56 9.97
N GLN A 71 -17.15 -0.67 9.71
CA GLN A 71 -17.42 -1.81 10.60
C GLN A 71 -16.35 -1.95 11.67
N ASP A 72 -15.08 -1.80 11.31
CA ASP A 72 -13.96 -1.93 12.22
C ASP A 72 -12.71 -1.25 11.65
N ILE A 73 -11.78 -0.86 12.51
CA ILE A 73 -10.50 -0.28 12.14
C ILE A 73 -9.40 -0.89 13.01
N LYS A 74 -8.37 -1.41 12.34
CA LYS A 74 -7.09 -1.73 12.96
C LYS A 74 -6.05 -0.71 12.49
N PRO A 75 -5.78 0.36 13.26
CA PRO A 75 -4.84 1.41 12.87
C PRO A 75 -3.38 0.98 13.11
N ASP A 76 -2.44 1.61 12.40
CA ASP A 76 -0.99 1.36 12.57
C ASP A 76 -0.43 2.14 13.78
N TYR A 77 -0.75 3.44 13.85
CA TYR A 77 -0.32 4.37 14.89
C TYR A 77 -1.33 5.53 15.01
N LYS A 78 -1.47 6.15 16.20
CA LYS A 78 -2.36 7.32 16.48
C LYS A 78 -3.88 7.10 16.33
N ASN A 79 -4.36 5.86 16.36
CA ASN A 79 -5.80 5.54 16.33
C ASN A 79 -6.56 6.10 15.10
N SER A 80 -5.83 6.34 14.00
CA SER A 80 -6.38 6.74 12.72
C SER A 80 -5.89 5.83 11.60
N PHE A 81 -6.70 5.71 10.55
CA PHE A 81 -6.44 4.95 9.35
C PHE A 81 -6.61 5.85 8.14
N SER A 82 -5.67 5.78 7.19
CA SER A 82 -5.75 6.59 5.98
C SER A 82 -5.77 5.72 4.72
N PHE A 83 -6.62 6.11 3.78
CA PHE A 83 -6.75 5.45 2.49
C PHE A 83 -6.89 6.45 1.35
N GLY A 84 -6.49 5.99 0.18
CA GLY A 84 -6.66 6.69 -1.08
C GLY A 84 -7.93 6.27 -1.79
N ILE A 85 -8.52 7.20 -2.54
CA ILE A 85 -9.71 7.00 -3.37
C ILE A 85 -9.34 7.39 -4.80
N LEU A 86 -9.58 6.48 -5.75
CA LEU A 86 -9.41 6.70 -7.18
C LEU A 86 -10.68 6.32 -7.93
N GLY A 87 -11.03 7.08 -8.96
CA GLY A 87 -11.93 6.62 -10.00
C GLY A 87 -11.15 5.93 -11.13
N ASN A 88 -11.78 5.02 -11.88
CA ASN A 88 -11.23 4.48 -13.13
C ASN A 88 -12.25 4.61 -14.28
N TYR A 89 -11.79 4.99 -15.47
CA TYR A 89 -12.65 5.20 -16.65
C TYR A 89 -12.92 3.93 -17.47
N SER A 90 -12.27 2.81 -17.14
CA SER A 90 -12.46 1.56 -17.87
C SER A 90 -13.78 0.89 -17.48
N ASN A 91 -14.36 0.12 -18.39
CA ASN A 91 -15.45 -0.78 -18.05
C ASN A 91 -14.87 -2.01 -17.33
N ILE A 92 -15.29 -2.24 -16.09
CA ILE A 92 -14.75 -3.28 -15.20
C ILE A 92 -15.87 -4.21 -14.78
N ASP A 93 -15.70 -5.50 -15.02
CA ASP A 93 -16.55 -6.54 -14.43
C ASP A 93 -16.07 -6.84 -13.00
N ILE A 94 -16.72 -6.20 -12.02
CA ILE A 94 -16.40 -6.36 -10.60
C ILE A 94 -16.58 -7.80 -10.11
N ALA A 95 -17.47 -8.59 -10.72
CA ALA A 95 -17.70 -9.97 -10.31
C ALA A 95 -16.55 -10.90 -10.76
N ALA A 96 -15.87 -10.56 -11.85
CA ALA A 96 -14.78 -11.35 -12.44
C ALA A 96 -13.37 -10.78 -12.15
N ILE A 97 -13.26 -9.56 -11.61
CA ILE A 97 -11.95 -8.94 -11.36
C ILE A 97 -11.16 -9.66 -10.27
N ASP A 98 -9.85 -9.74 -10.50
CA ASP A 98 -8.84 -10.30 -9.60
C ASP A 98 -7.61 -9.37 -9.53
N TRP A 99 -6.59 -9.75 -8.77
CA TRP A 99 -5.40 -8.90 -8.60
C TRP A 99 -4.61 -8.68 -9.90
N SER A 100 -4.62 -9.66 -10.81
CA SER A 100 -3.87 -9.62 -12.06
C SER A 100 -4.53 -8.80 -13.16
N SER A 101 -5.85 -8.64 -13.05
CA SER A 101 -6.73 -7.93 -14.00
C SER A 101 -7.04 -6.49 -13.60
N LEU A 102 -6.40 -5.98 -12.54
CA LEU A 102 -6.49 -4.57 -12.15
C LEU A 102 -6.08 -3.63 -13.30
N PRO A 103 -6.84 -2.55 -13.57
CA PRO A 103 -6.46 -1.58 -14.59
C PRO A 103 -5.09 -0.98 -14.31
N GLN A 104 -4.27 -0.82 -15.35
CA GLN A 104 -2.91 -0.25 -15.21
C GLN A 104 -2.85 1.26 -15.46
N LYS A 105 -3.92 1.84 -16.01
CA LYS A 105 -3.99 3.25 -16.44
C LYS A 105 -5.42 3.79 -16.28
N ASP A 106 -5.60 5.05 -16.67
CA ASP A 106 -6.91 5.70 -16.80
C ASP A 106 -7.62 5.88 -15.44
N TYR A 107 -6.85 6.31 -14.44
CA TYR A 107 -7.35 6.67 -13.12
C TYR A 107 -7.56 8.19 -12.97
N THR A 108 -8.46 8.58 -12.07
CA THR A 108 -8.61 9.99 -11.65
C THR A 108 -7.43 10.43 -10.78
N LYS A 109 -7.40 11.71 -10.39
CA LYS A 109 -6.49 12.18 -9.34
C LYS A 109 -6.79 11.46 -8.02
N LEU A 110 -5.73 11.09 -7.29
CA LEU A 110 -5.82 10.50 -5.95
C LEU A 110 -6.38 11.47 -4.94
N LEU A 111 -7.44 11.06 -4.26
CA LEU A 111 -8.00 11.73 -3.09
C LEU A 111 -7.62 10.93 -1.83
N ASN A 112 -6.94 11.56 -0.87
CA ASN A 112 -6.60 10.91 0.40
C ASN A 112 -7.63 11.27 1.46
N HIS A 113 -7.97 10.31 2.32
CA HIS A 113 -8.87 10.51 3.43
C HIS A 113 -8.35 9.83 4.70
N ILE A 114 -8.67 10.41 5.85
CA ILE A 114 -8.26 9.92 7.17
C ILE A 114 -9.54 9.60 7.96
N VAL A 115 -9.55 8.42 8.57
CA VAL A 115 -10.63 7.91 9.43
C VAL A 115 -10.09 7.72 10.82
N HIS A 116 -10.91 7.96 11.83
CA HIS A 116 -10.55 7.78 13.23
C HIS A 116 -11.39 6.67 13.87
N GLY A 117 -10.89 6.11 14.97
CA GLY A 117 -11.59 5.02 15.69
C GLY A 117 -13.03 5.34 16.11
N TYR A 118 -13.36 6.62 16.35
CA TYR A 118 -14.73 7.02 16.70
C TYR A 118 -15.73 6.94 15.54
N ASN A 119 -15.28 6.73 14.30
CA ASN A 119 -16.16 6.53 13.15
C ASN A 119 -16.73 5.10 13.04
N ILE A 120 -16.23 4.15 13.85
CA ILE A 120 -16.72 2.77 13.86
C ILE A 120 -18.22 2.76 14.19
N GLY A 121 -18.99 1.97 13.43
CA GLY A 121 -20.44 1.87 13.57
C GLY A 121 -21.23 2.97 12.85
N HIS A 122 -20.56 3.86 12.12
CA HIS A 122 -21.19 5.02 11.47
C HIS A 122 -20.84 5.10 9.98
N TYR A 123 -21.67 5.84 9.23
CA TYR A 123 -21.32 6.26 7.87
C TYR A 123 -20.32 7.40 7.90
N LEU A 124 -19.25 7.23 7.14
CA LEU A 124 -18.26 8.25 6.86
C LEU A 124 -18.65 8.99 5.59
N LYS A 125 -18.88 10.31 5.70
CA LYS A 125 -19.17 11.21 4.58
C LYS A 125 -17.88 11.78 3.99
N ILE A 126 -17.63 11.53 2.70
CA ILE A 126 -16.39 11.93 2.02
C ILE A 126 -16.73 12.79 0.81
N ASN A 127 -16.20 14.01 0.72
CA ASN A 127 -16.36 14.85 -0.47
C ASN A 127 -15.57 14.27 -1.65
N VAL A 128 -16.29 13.81 -2.68
CA VAL A 128 -15.75 13.21 -3.92
C VAL A 128 -16.15 14.01 -5.16
N THR A 129 -16.51 15.29 -4.99
CA THR A 129 -17.03 16.14 -6.08
C THR A 129 -16.12 16.15 -7.31
N SER A 130 -14.81 16.37 -7.12
CA SER A 130 -13.84 16.39 -8.22
C SER A 130 -13.71 15.03 -8.91
N LEU A 131 -13.75 13.93 -8.15
CA LEU A 131 -13.69 12.56 -8.66
C LEU A 131 -14.92 12.24 -9.50
N ILE A 132 -16.12 12.57 -9.02
CA ILE A 132 -17.38 12.32 -9.75
C ILE A 132 -17.47 13.17 -11.01
N ARG A 133 -17.06 14.45 -10.96
CA ARG A 133 -16.94 15.30 -12.16
C ARG A 133 -16.00 14.69 -13.20
N SER A 134 -14.88 14.11 -12.74
CA SER A 134 -13.92 13.44 -13.61
C SER A 134 -14.54 12.21 -14.27
N LEU A 135 -15.18 11.33 -13.50
CA LEU A 135 -15.82 10.10 -14.02
C LEU A 135 -16.99 10.40 -14.97
N ALA A 136 -17.74 11.47 -14.71
CA ALA A 136 -18.85 11.95 -15.54
C ALA A 136 -18.45 12.30 -17.00
N THR A 137 -17.16 12.35 -17.33
CA THR A 137 -16.71 12.58 -18.72
C THR A 137 -16.83 11.35 -19.62
N HIS A 138 -16.99 10.14 -19.06
CA HIS A 138 -16.93 8.88 -19.81
C HIS A 138 -18.23 8.04 -19.78
N ASN A 139 -19.32 8.55 -19.19
CA ASN A 139 -20.71 8.02 -19.22
C ASN A 139 -20.97 6.54 -18.94
N GLU A 140 -19.99 5.78 -18.44
CA GLU A 140 -20.11 4.34 -18.28
C GLU A 140 -19.53 3.95 -16.92
N SER A 141 -20.36 3.36 -16.05
CA SER A 141 -19.97 2.72 -14.77
C SER A 141 -18.96 3.47 -13.89
N TYR A 142 -19.42 4.03 -12.78
CA TYR A 142 -18.57 4.80 -11.87
C TYR A 142 -17.81 3.84 -10.94
N ASN A 143 -16.61 3.44 -11.39
CA ASN A 143 -15.72 2.55 -10.65
C ASN A 143 -14.85 3.35 -9.68
N ILE A 144 -15.00 3.10 -8.39
CA ILE A 144 -14.25 3.74 -7.31
C ILE A 144 -13.40 2.68 -6.58
N PHE A 145 -12.10 2.96 -6.49
CA PHE A 145 -11.10 2.14 -5.82
C PHE A 145 -10.73 2.77 -4.48
N LEU A 146 -10.69 1.94 -3.44
CA LEU A 146 -10.21 2.28 -2.12
C LEU A 146 -8.88 1.55 -1.89
N LEU A 147 -7.82 2.32 -1.66
CA LEU A 147 -6.44 1.83 -1.68
C LEU A 147 -5.74 2.15 -0.36
N PRO A 148 -4.85 1.28 0.14
CA PRO A 148 -3.99 1.64 1.26
C PRO A 148 -3.09 2.82 0.86
N GLN A 149 -3.06 3.89 1.67
CA GLN A 149 -2.19 5.04 1.40
C GLN A 149 -0.72 4.69 1.61
N ASN A 150 -0.42 3.95 2.69
CA ASN A 150 0.91 3.42 2.95
C ASN A 150 0.94 1.95 2.56
N GLN A 151 1.76 1.65 1.56
CA GLN A 151 1.89 0.30 1.04
C GLN A 151 2.54 -0.67 2.01
N ASP A 152 3.22 -0.20 3.07
CA ASP A 152 3.95 -0.98 4.06
C ASP A 152 3.39 -0.84 5.48
N SER A 153 2.21 -0.24 5.65
CA SER A 153 1.57 -0.15 6.97
C SER A 153 1.09 -1.52 7.46
N ASN A 154 0.93 -1.66 8.77
CA ASN A 154 0.23 -2.79 9.37
C ASN A 154 -1.16 -2.36 9.85
N SER A 155 -1.94 -1.80 8.94
CA SER A 155 -3.25 -1.24 9.21
C SER A 155 -4.28 -1.65 8.17
N ILE A 156 -5.50 -1.86 8.64
CA ILE A 156 -6.62 -2.28 7.81
C ILE A 156 -7.92 -1.68 8.32
N ILE A 157 -8.78 -1.27 7.41
CA ILE A 157 -10.16 -0.89 7.68
C ILE A 157 -11.10 -1.92 7.09
N LYS A 158 -12.16 -2.21 7.85
CA LYS A 158 -13.26 -3.06 7.44
C LYS A 158 -14.48 -2.17 7.19
N LEU A 159 -14.97 -2.19 5.95
CA LEU A 159 -16.11 -1.39 5.50
C LEU A 159 -17.26 -2.33 5.14
N SER A 160 -18.50 -1.84 5.15
CA SER A 160 -19.61 -2.60 4.59
C SER A 160 -19.55 -2.69 3.07
N SER A 161 -19.88 -3.86 2.52
CA SER A 161 -20.02 -4.08 1.08
C SER A 161 -21.45 -3.79 0.59
N PHE A 162 -21.68 -3.95 -0.71
CA PHE A 162 -23.02 -3.86 -1.30
C PHE A 162 -24.01 -4.93 -0.78
N GLU A 163 -23.51 -6.09 -0.33
CA GLU A 163 -24.32 -7.19 0.26
C GLU A 163 -24.68 -6.92 1.74
N SER A 164 -24.14 -5.86 2.33
CA SER A 164 -24.39 -5.49 3.73
C SER A 164 -25.74 -4.79 3.93
N LYS A 165 -26.23 -4.81 5.17
CA LYS A 165 -27.34 -3.97 5.63
C LYS A 165 -27.07 -2.47 5.48
N TYR A 166 -25.79 -2.07 5.46
CA TYR A 166 -25.35 -0.68 5.38
C TYR A 166 -24.47 -0.46 4.13
N PRO A 167 -25.03 -0.59 2.91
CA PRO A 167 -24.25 -0.53 1.69
C PRO A 167 -23.64 0.86 1.46
N PRO A 168 -22.50 0.96 0.78
CA PRO A 168 -21.96 2.23 0.30
C PRO A 168 -22.94 2.94 -0.63
N TYR A 169 -22.98 4.27 -0.59
CA TYR A 169 -23.80 5.06 -1.51
C TYR A 169 -23.15 6.40 -1.86
N LEU A 170 -23.52 6.94 -3.01
CA LEU A 170 -23.21 8.30 -3.44
C LEU A 170 -24.44 9.19 -3.24
N ASP A 171 -24.21 10.42 -2.79
CA ASP A 171 -25.18 11.52 -2.83
C ASP A 171 -24.61 12.64 -3.71
N ILE A 172 -25.31 12.96 -4.80
CA ILE A 172 -24.85 13.91 -5.82
C ILE A 172 -25.86 15.03 -5.91
N ILE A 173 -25.40 16.24 -5.62
CA ILE A 173 -26.17 17.47 -5.72
C ILE A 173 -25.85 18.11 -7.06
N THR A 174 -26.87 18.35 -7.90
CA THR A 174 -26.69 18.97 -9.22
C THR A 174 -27.21 20.41 -9.26
N TYR A 175 -26.63 21.22 -10.14
CA TYR A 175 -27.21 22.52 -10.50
C TYR A 175 -28.56 22.31 -11.19
N ASN A 176 -29.50 23.23 -10.96
CA ASN A 176 -30.75 23.23 -11.70
C ASN A 176 -30.46 23.52 -13.18
N THR A 177 -31.12 22.81 -14.08
CA THR A 177 -30.93 22.93 -15.53
C THR A 177 -31.38 24.28 -16.12
N ASP A 178 -31.94 25.18 -15.31
CA ASP A 178 -32.54 26.44 -15.75
C ASP A 178 -31.63 27.68 -15.68
N SER A 179 -30.39 27.54 -15.19
CA SER A 179 -29.47 28.69 -15.06
C SER A 179 -28.19 28.46 -15.85
N THR A 180 -28.28 28.72 -17.16
CA THR A 180 -27.12 29.07 -17.97
C THR A 180 -26.62 30.44 -17.51
N ASN A 181 -25.58 30.50 -16.67
CA ASN A 181 -24.64 31.62 -16.60
C ASN A 181 -23.43 31.25 -15.74
N ASN A 182 -22.24 31.42 -16.32
CA ASN A 182 -20.89 31.41 -15.73
C ASN A 182 -20.75 30.81 -14.32
N ILE A 183 -20.46 29.52 -14.28
CA ILE A 183 -20.05 28.82 -13.06
C ILE A 183 -18.57 29.13 -12.83
N ASP A 184 -18.29 29.94 -11.82
CA ASP A 184 -16.93 30.11 -11.28
C ASP A 184 -16.51 28.81 -10.56
N LEU A 185 -15.36 28.27 -10.93
CA LEU A 185 -14.88 26.93 -10.53
C LEU A 185 -13.80 26.97 -9.45
N SER A 186 -13.60 28.11 -8.78
CA SER A 186 -12.58 28.26 -7.74
C SER A 186 -13.17 28.29 -6.33
N GLU A 187 -13.42 27.12 -5.74
CA GLU A 187 -13.66 26.83 -4.30
C GLU A 187 -14.00 25.31 -4.22
N GLU A 188 -13.49 24.42 -3.36
CA GLU A 188 -12.82 24.46 -2.07
C GLU A 188 -12.12 23.11 -1.81
N LEU A 189 -11.02 23.14 -1.05
CA LEU A 189 -10.53 22.03 -0.21
C LEU A 189 -11.03 22.31 1.22
N ASN A 190 -12.27 21.93 1.52
CA ASN A 190 -12.77 21.92 2.90
C ASN A 190 -13.16 20.48 3.27
N ILE A 191 -12.44 19.94 4.24
CA ILE A 191 -12.77 18.69 4.93
C ILE A 191 -13.75 19.07 6.04
N GLU A 192 -15.03 18.87 5.80
CA GLU A 192 -16.05 18.86 6.86
C GLU A 192 -16.50 17.42 7.09
N THR A 193 -16.01 16.81 8.16
CA THR A 193 -16.58 15.60 8.74
C THR A 193 -17.84 15.98 9.51
N TYR A 194 -19.01 15.75 8.91
CA TYR A 194 -20.28 15.75 9.64
C TYR A 194 -20.66 14.32 10.01
N ILE A 195 -20.94 14.12 11.29
CA ILE A 195 -21.52 12.91 11.86
C ILE A 195 -23.04 13.08 11.75
N GLU A 196 -23.72 12.21 10.99
CA GLU A 196 -25.18 12.09 11.10
C GLU A 196 -25.50 11.20 12.30
N GLU A 197 -26.02 11.79 13.38
CA GLU A 197 -26.63 11.06 14.49
C GLU A 197 -28.03 10.55 14.08
N PRO A 198 -28.45 9.37 14.55
CA PRO A 198 -29.81 8.88 14.29
C PRO A 198 -30.83 9.71 15.07
N VAL A 199 -31.86 10.20 14.36
CA VAL A 199 -32.99 10.96 14.91
C VAL A 199 -33.81 10.06 15.84
N GLU A 200 -33.77 10.35 17.14
CA GLU A 200 -34.85 9.98 18.07
C GLU A 200 -35.87 11.11 18.12
N ASP A 201 -37.10 10.71 17.82
CA ASP A 201 -38.33 11.49 17.82
C ASP A 201 -38.64 11.97 19.24
N ASN A 202 -38.68 13.29 19.47
CA ASN A 202 -39.44 13.90 20.57
C ASN A 202 -39.69 15.39 20.25
N THR A 203 -40.95 15.66 19.93
CA THR A 203 -41.65 16.94 19.97
C THR A 203 -41.32 17.78 21.21
N TYR A 204 -41.17 19.09 21.06
CA TYR A 204 -41.96 20.11 21.78
C TYR A 204 -41.77 21.48 21.13
N ASP A 205 -42.90 22.16 20.91
CA ASP A 205 -43.08 23.56 20.52
C ASP A 205 -42.43 24.53 21.52
N ASP A 206 -42.01 25.71 21.06
CA ASP A 206 -42.66 26.96 21.51
C ASP A 206 -42.10 28.22 20.82
N GLU A 207 -42.98 29.21 20.82
CA GLU A 207 -43.12 30.38 19.96
C GLU A 207 -42.12 31.53 20.12
N GLU A 208 -42.03 32.29 19.02
CA GLU A 208 -41.95 33.76 18.85
C GLU A 208 -41.54 34.67 20.04
N THR A 209 -40.76 35.71 19.74
CA THR A 209 -41.30 37.09 19.60
C THR A 209 -40.22 38.10 19.20
N GLU A 210 -40.50 38.83 18.11
CA GLU A 210 -39.94 40.14 17.79
C GLU A 210 -40.62 41.23 18.62
N THR A 211 -39.89 42.30 18.97
CA THR A 211 -40.51 43.64 19.12
C THR A 211 -39.58 44.74 18.65
N ASN A 212 -40.03 45.44 17.61
CA ASN A 212 -39.66 46.81 17.23
C ASN A 212 -40.17 47.82 18.29
N ASN A 213 -39.55 49.00 18.37
CA ASN A 213 -40.30 50.25 18.58
C ASN A 213 -39.52 51.49 18.16
N SER A 214 -40.18 52.25 17.28
CA SER A 214 -40.00 53.64 16.88
C SER A 214 -40.47 54.61 17.97
N GLU A 215 -39.97 55.86 17.97
CA GLU A 215 -40.80 57.05 18.20
C GLU A 215 -40.06 58.37 17.85
N ASP A 216 -40.86 59.43 17.72
CA ASP A 216 -40.83 60.45 16.66
C ASP A 216 -40.50 61.88 17.19
N ILE A 217 -40.03 62.75 16.27
CA ILE A 217 -40.29 64.20 16.10
C ILE A 217 -39.97 65.21 17.23
N SER A 218 -39.13 66.22 16.92
CA SER A 218 -39.58 67.63 16.76
C SER A 218 -38.44 68.59 16.37
N ALA A 219 -38.84 69.59 15.57
CA ALA A 219 -37.99 70.45 14.76
C ALA A 219 -37.53 71.75 15.44
N SER A 220 -36.38 72.28 15.01
CA SER A 220 -36.08 73.71 15.03
C SER A 220 -35.07 74.07 13.93
N LYS A 221 -35.46 75.01 13.06
CA LYS A 221 -34.63 75.67 12.06
C LYS A 221 -33.83 76.79 12.71
N GLU A 222 -32.50 76.80 12.57
CA GLU A 222 -31.64 77.96 12.27
C GLU A 222 -30.16 77.63 12.58
N SER A 223 -29.37 77.31 11.55
CA SER A 223 -27.92 77.67 11.43
C SER A 223 -27.29 77.05 10.18
N SER A 224 -27.66 77.58 9.01
CA SER A 224 -27.00 77.26 7.74
C SER A 224 -25.60 77.88 7.70
N ASN A 225 -24.60 77.13 8.19
CA ASN A 225 -23.22 77.03 7.67
C ASN A 225 -22.24 76.39 8.66
N VAL A 226 -22.61 76.20 9.94
CA VAL A 226 -21.75 75.49 10.92
C VAL A 226 -21.99 73.97 10.91
N GLU A 227 -23.20 73.52 10.56
CA GLU A 227 -23.54 72.09 10.44
C GLU A 227 -22.87 71.39 9.24
N ARG A 228 -22.48 72.12 8.18
CA ARG A 228 -21.87 71.47 7.00
C ARG A 228 -20.42 71.04 7.24
N ASP A 229 -19.68 71.76 8.08
CA ASP A 229 -18.31 71.37 8.44
C ASP A 229 -18.32 70.25 9.49
N SER A 230 -19.23 70.30 10.48
CA SER A 230 -19.35 69.22 11.47
C SER A 230 -19.87 67.89 10.91
N VAL A 231 -20.77 67.92 9.91
CA VAL A 231 -21.25 66.71 9.21
C VAL A 231 -20.13 66.10 8.35
N LYS A 232 -19.27 66.94 7.75
CA LYS A 232 -18.14 66.49 6.94
C LYS A 232 -17.04 65.85 7.78
N ASP A 233 -16.73 66.45 8.94
CA ASP A 233 -15.84 65.88 9.94
C ASP A 233 -16.36 64.54 10.48
N GLN A 234 -17.69 64.40 10.65
CA GLN A 234 -18.33 63.16 11.08
C GLN A 234 -18.27 62.07 10.00
N GLU A 235 -18.51 62.41 8.72
CA GLU A 235 -18.37 61.49 7.58
C GLU A 235 -16.92 61.00 7.43
N ASP A 236 -15.94 61.88 7.59
CA ASP A 236 -14.51 61.53 7.54
C ASP A 236 -14.11 60.60 8.70
N ILE A 237 -14.60 60.84 9.93
CA ILE A 237 -14.41 59.94 11.08
C ILE A 237 -15.05 58.57 10.82
N THR A 238 -16.22 58.54 10.19
CA THR A 238 -16.93 57.29 9.88
C THR A 238 -16.16 56.46 8.84
N LEU A 239 -15.60 57.12 7.82
CA LEU A 239 -14.75 56.49 6.80
C LEU A 239 -13.43 55.97 7.40
N ILE A 240 -12.80 56.74 8.28
CA ILE A 240 -11.58 56.33 9.00
C ILE A 240 -11.84 55.09 9.85
N ASN A 241 -12.94 55.04 10.59
CA ASN A 241 -13.32 53.86 11.39
C ASN A 241 -13.60 52.64 10.52
N HIS A 242 -14.26 52.81 9.37
CA HIS A 242 -14.49 51.72 8.43
C HIS A 242 -13.16 51.17 7.84
N LEU A 243 -12.22 52.06 7.49
CA LEU A 243 -10.90 51.67 7.03
C LEU A 243 -10.09 50.95 8.11
N LEU A 244 -10.14 51.43 9.36
CA LEU A 244 -9.50 50.76 10.51
C LEU A 244 -10.05 49.35 10.72
N ASN A 245 -11.37 49.17 10.66
CA ASN A 245 -11.99 47.85 10.78
C ASN A 245 -11.54 46.91 9.65
N LYS A 246 -11.47 47.40 8.42
CA LYS A 246 -11.00 46.62 7.27
C LYS A 246 -9.52 46.23 7.39
N VAL A 247 -8.68 47.12 7.92
CA VAL A 247 -7.26 46.83 8.20
C VAL A 247 -7.13 45.78 9.31
N MET A 248 -7.93 45.87 10.37
CA MET A 248 -7.96 44.86 11.45
C MET A 248 -8.38 43.49 10.93
N GLU A 249 -9.41 43.43 10.09
CA GLU A 249 -9.86 42.19 9.46
C GLU A 249 -8.77 41.55 8.59
N ILE A 250 -8.04 42.36 7.81
CA ILE A 250 -6.90 41.89 7.01
C ILE A 250 -5.79 41.33 7.91
N LEU A 251 -5.46 42.03 8.99
CA LEU A 251 -4.43 41.60 9.95
C LEU A 251 -4.79 40.26 10.60
N VAL A 252 -6.03 40.10 11.06
CA VAL A 252 -6.52 38.85 11.65
C VAL A 252 -6.45 37.71 10.62
N ASN A 253 -6.89 37.95 9.38
CA ASN A 253 -6.82 36.96 8.31
C ASN A 253 -5.37 36.57 7.95
N GLN A 254 -4.44 37.52 8.01
CA GLN A 254 -3.01 37.24 7.80
C GLN A 254 -2.44 36.39 8.95
N ASP A 255 -2.79 36.68 10.20
CA ASP A 255 -2.35 35.92 11.37
C ASP A 255 -2.83 34.46 11.31
N LEU A 256 -4.11 34.24 10.94
CA LEU A 256 -4.66 32.90 10.74
C LEU A 256 -3.94 32.12 9.64
N LYS A 257 -3.59 32.77 8.52
CA LYS A 257 -2.79 32.16 7.45
C LYS A 257 -1.39 31.80 7.94
N LEU A 258 -0.75 32.69 8.71
CA LEU A 258 0.59 32.46 9.27
C LEU A 258 0.59 31.24 10.20
N ASN A 259 -0.40 31.15 11.08
CA ASN A 259 -0.56 30.02 12.00
C ASN A 259 -0.76 28.70 11.25
N SER A 260 -1.60 28.70 10.20
CA SER A 260 -1.82 27.53 9.35
C SER A 260 -0.55 27.07 8.63
N LEU A 261 0.22 28.03 8.10
CA LEU A 261 1.53 27.78 7.47
C LEU A 261 2.53 27.20 8.48
N ASN A 262 2.53 27.69 9.72
CA ASN A 262 3.43 27.21 10.75
C ASN A 262 3.11 25.75 11.13
N SER A 263 1.82 25.42 11.29
CA SER A 263 1.39 24.03 11.53
C SER A 263 1.76 23.09 10.38
N TYR A 264 1.64 23.55 9.12
CA TYR A 264 2.07 22.77 7.96
C TYR A 264 3.58 22.53 7.96
N SER A 265 4.38 23.56 8.29
CA SER A 265 5.83 23.47 8.40
C SER A 265 6.26 22.46 9.47
N GLU A 266 5.62 22.47 10.64
CA GLU A 266 5.88 21.50 11.71
C GLU A 266 5.54 20.07 11.29
N SER A 267 4.38 19.87 10.62
CA SER A 267 3.99 18.57 10.09
C SER A 267 5.00 18.04 9.07
N LEU A 268 5.45 18.90 8.16
CA LEU A 268 6.46 18.53 7.16
C LEU A 268 7.80 18.17 7.84
N GLY A 269 8.19 18.92 8.88
CA GLY A 269 9.39 18.62 9.67
C GLY A 269 9.32 17.24 10.36
N GLN A 270 8.15 16.86 10.88
CA GLN A 270 7.94 15.52 11.44
C GLN A 270 8.04 14.42 10.38
N GLU A 271 7.50 14.66 9.18
CA GLU A 271 7.57 13.71 8.07
C GLU A 271 9.02 13.52 7.58
N ILE A 272 9.79 14.62 7.45
CA ILE A 272 11.22 14.58 7.11
C ILE A 272 12.01 13.77 8.15
N ASN A 273 11.75 13.97 9.45
CA ASN A 273 12.41 13.21 10.51
C ASN A 273 12.05 11.72 10.45
N SER A 274 10.78 11.39 10.18
CA SER A 274 10.35 9.99 9.99
C SER A 274 11.05 9.34 8.81
N LEU A 275 11.16 10.04 7.67
CA LEU A 275 11.87 9.57 6.49
C LEU A 275 13.37 9.42 6.76
N SER A 276 14.00 10.36 7.46
CA SER A 276 15.42 10.28 7.83
C SER A 276 15.72 9.03 8.66
N ASN A 277 14.86 8.71 9.64
CA ASN A 277 15.00 7.49 10.43
C ASN A 277 14.82 6.21 9.60
N LYS A 278 13.86 6.20 8.66
CA LYS A 278 13.69 5.06 7.74
C LYS A 278 14.90 4.86 6.84
N VAL A 279 15.51 5.95 6.36
CA VAL A 279 16.73 5.89 5.53
C VAL A 279 17.91 5.34 6.34
N ALA A 280 18.05 5.72 7.61
CA ALA A 280 19.08 5.17 8.49
C ALA A 280 18.91 3.65 8.70
N ASP A 281 17.70 3.19 9.02
CA ASP A 281 17.40 1.76 9.19
C ASP A 281 17.66 0.94 7.90
N ILE A 282 17.38 1.52 6.73
CA ILE A 282 17.73 0.90 5.44
C ILE A 282 19.26 0.80 5.30
N GLY A 283 20.01 1.83 5.68
CA GLY A 283 21.47 1.82 5.66
C GLY A 283 22.08 0.71 6.53
N ASP A 284 21.52 0.48 7.72
CA ASP A 284 21.95 -0.60 8.62
C ASP A 284 21.64 -1.97 8.01
N LYS A 285 20.45 -2.15 7.41
CA LYS A 285 20.08 -3.39 6.72
C LYS A 285 20.97 -3.70 5.52
N ILE A 286 21.32 -2.68 4.72
CA ILE A 286 22.26 -2.83 3.59
C ILE A 286 23.63 -3.28 4.12
N SER A 287 24.13 -2.67 5.20
CA SER A 287 25.42 -3.06 5.81
C SER A 287 25.44 -4.52 6.27
N SER A 288 24.35 -4.99 6.91
CA SER A 288 24.23 -6.38 7.32
C SER A 288 24.14 -7.35 6.13
N LEU A 289 23.44 -6.96 5.07
CA LEU A 289 23.36 -7.76 3.83
C LEU A 289 24.73 -7.86 3.15
N ASP A 290 25.50 -6.78 3.12
CA ASP A 290 26.85 -6.77 2.57
C ASP A 290 27.77 -7.70 3.35
N GLU A 291 27.73 -7.67 4.69
CA GLU A 291 28.51 -8.58 5.54
C GLU A 291 28.13 -10.05 5.32
N ASN A 292 26.84 -10.36 5.19
CA ASN A 292 26.41 -11.72 4.89
C ASN A 292 26.86 -12.17 3.49
N SER A 293 26.81 -11.27 2.50
CA SER A 293 27.23 -11.53 1.12
C SER A 293 28.74 -11.80 1.03
N THR A 294 29.56 -11.04 1.78
CA THR A 294 31.01 -11.27 1.83
C THR A 294 31.33 -12.59 2.52
N ASN A 295 30.67 -12.91 3.62
CA ASN A 295 30.86 -14.18 4.34
C ASN A 295 30.51 -15.40 3.45
N LEU A 296 29.37 -15.37 2.75
CA LEU A 296 28.97 -16.44 1.82
C LEU A 296 29.99 -16.65 0.70
N LYS A 297 30.50 -15.55 0.11
CA LYS A 297 31.48 -15.63 -0.99
C LYS A 297 32.84 -16.12 -0.51
N GLN A 298 33.36 -15.53 0.56
CA GLN A 298 34.72 -15.77 1.01
C GLN A 298 34.85 -17.11 1.72
N ASN A 299 33.93 -17.44 2.63
CA ASN A 299 34.13 -18.62 3.48
C ASN A 299 33.49 -19.85 2.86
N ASP A 300 32.20 -19.76 2.51
CA ASP A 300 31.46 -20.95 2.15
C ASP A 300 31.80 -21.43 0.73
N ILE A 301 31.79 -20.52 -0.25
CA ILE A 301 32.06 -20.88 -1.65
C ILE A 301 33.54 -21.26 -1.85
N GLU A 302 34.50 -20.54 -1.26
CA GLU A 302 35.92 -20.92 -1.39
C GLU A 302 36.20 -22.28 -0.74
N THR A 303 35.65 -22.54 0.45
CA THR A 303 35.78 -23.85 1.12
C THR A 303 35.18 -24.96 0.29
N LEU A 304 33.97 -24.77 -0.26
CA LEU A 304 33.35 -25.76 -1.15
C LEU A 304 34.20 -26.02 -2.40
N ASN A 305 34.78 -24.98 -3.01
CA ASN A 305 35.65 -25.14 -4.18
C ASN A 305 36.93 -25.92 -3.85
N ILE A 306 37.52 -25.68 -2.68
CA ILE A 306 38.70 -26.43 -2.20
C ILE A 306 38.33 -27.91 -2.01
N ASN A 307 37.22 -28.18 -1.32
CA ASN A 307 36.75 -29.55 -1.06
C ASN A 307 36.42 -30.28 -2.37
N MET A 308 35.75 -29.61 -3.32
CA MET A 308 35.44 -30.17 -4.63
C MET A 308 36.71 -30.49 -5.43
N SER A 309 37.73 -29.64 -5.37
CA SER A 309 39.01 -29.85 -6.03
C SER A 309 39.77 -31.04 -5.42
N SER A 310 39.78 -31.15 -4.08
CA SER A 310 40.35 -32.28 -3.35
C SER A 310 39.68 -33.59 -3.75
N LEU A 311 38.34 -33.63 -3.75
CA LEU A 311 37.57 -34.80 -4.16
C LEU A 311 37.84 -35.18 -5.62
N ASN A 312 37.94 -34.21 -6.52
CA ASN A 312 38.23 -34.46 -7.93
C ASN A 312 39.62 -35.07 -8.14
N ASN A 313 40.62 -34.60 -7.39
CA ASN A 313 41.97 -35.17 -7.41
C ASN A 313 41.96 -36.62 -6.90
N GLN A 314 41.28 -36.89 -5.79
CA GLN A 314 41.12 -38.26 -5.25
C GLN A 314 40.41 -39.19 -6.26
N LEU A 315 39.41 -38.69 -7.00
CA LEU A 315 38.73 -39.43 -8.05
C LEU A 315 39.65 -39.74 -9.24
N LEU A 316 40.52 -38.81 -9.63
CA LEU A 316 41.52 -39.03 -10.70
C LEU A 316 42.53 -40.10 -10.29
N GLU A 317 43.02 -40.07 -9.05
CA GLU A 317 43.91 -41.11 -8.53
C GLU A 317 43.23 -42.49 -8.53
N LEU A 318 41.96 -42.56 -8.13
CA LEU A 318 41.19 -43.81 -8.16
C LEU A 318 41.06 -44.36 -9.59
N LYS A 319 40.74 -43.48 -10.55
CA LYS A 319 40.65 -43.83 -11.98
C LYS A 319 41.97 -44.34 -12.54
N ALA A 320 43.11 -43.86 -12.04
CA ALA A 320 44.43 -44.34 -12.46
C ALA A 320 44.79 -45.70 -11.83
N LEU A 321 44.31 -45.99 -10.62
CA LEU A 321 44.70 -47.19 -9.87
C LEU A 321 43.88 -48.44 -10.27
N LEU A 322 42.60 -48.27 -10.62
CA LEU A 322 41.71 -49.37 -11.00
C LEU A 322 42.19 -50.18 -12.22
N PRO A 323 42.65 -49.58 -13.34
CA PRO A 323 43.16 -50.33 -14.49
C PRO A 323 44.39 -51.17 -14.15
N ASN A 324 45.32 -50.63 -13.36
CA ASN A 324 46.52 -51.36 -12.94
C ASN A 324 46.18 -52.60 -12.10
N LEU A 325 45.22 -52.46 -11.18
CA LEU A 325 44.72 -53.60 -10.41
C LEU A 325 44.07 -54.65 -11.30
N SER A 326 43.27 -54.23 -12.28
CA SER A 326 42.63 -55.13 -13.24
C SER A 326 43.66 -55.91 -14.07
N VAL A 327 44.68 -55.24 -14.59
CA VAL A 327 45.76 -55.87 -15.36
C VAL A 327 46.53 -56.88 -14.51
N ASN A 328 46.86 -56.53 -13.28
CA ASN A 328 47.61 -57.41 -12.38
C ASN A 328 46.80 -58.67 -12.00
N ILE A 329 45.49 -58.55 -11.83
CA ILE A 329 44.60 -59.69 -11.59
C ILE A 329 44.52 -60.60 -12.82
N GLU A 330 44.41 -60.04 -14.02
CA GLU A 330 44.32 -60.83 -15.25
C GLU A 330 45.64 -61.57 -15.53
N ASN A 331 46.78 -60.91 -15.35
CA ASN A 331 48.11 -61.54 -15.44
C ASN A 331 48.29 -62.68 -14.43
N LEU A 332 47.80 -62.50 -13.19
CA LEU A 332 47.82 -63.53 -12.15
C LEU A 332 46.98 -64.74 -12.54
N LYS A 333 45.77 -64.49 -13.05
CA LYS A 333 44.87 -65.53 -13.54
C LYS A 333 45.48 -66.31 -14.71
N GLU A 334 46.12 -65.63 -15.66
CA GLU A 334 46.86 -66.28 -16.75
C GLU A 334 47.99 -67.16 -16.21
N THR A 335 48.83 -66.64 -15.33
CA THR A 335 49.96 -67.39 -14.73
C THR A 335 49.48 -68.63 -13.96
N ILE A 336 48.39 -68.52 -13.21
CA ILE A 336 47.77 -69.66 -12.51
C ILE A 336 47.21 -70.69 -13.50
N ASN A 337 46.58 -70.25 -14.59
CA ASN A 337 46.08 -71.14 -15.63
C ASN A 337 47.21 -71.90 -16.36
N GLU A 338 48.37 -71.27 -16.56
CA GLU A 338 49.54 -71.95 -17.12
C GLU A 338 50.12 -72.98 -16.14
N PHE A 339 50.26 -72.62 -14.85
CA PHE A 339 50.73 -73.53 -13.81
C PHE A 339 49.85 -74.78 -13.68
N THR A 340 48.53 -74.60 -13.68
CA THR A 340 47.57 -75.72 -13.58
C THR A 340 47.61 -76.64 -14.80
N LYS A 341 47.87 -76.11 -16.00
CA LYS A 341 48.03 -76.91 -17.23
C LYS A 341 49.35 -77.69 -17.28
N SER A 342 50.43 -77.17 -16.70
CA SER A 342 51.75 -77.81 -16.80
C SER A 342 51.87 -79.09 -15.96
N GLY A 343 51.04 -79.23 -14.90
CA GLY A 343 50.94 -80.44 -14.08
C GLY A 343 52.23 -80.87 -13.35
N LYS A 344 53.29 -80.05 -13.42
CA LYS A 344 54.59 -80.26 -12.76
C LYS A 344 54.87 -79.10 -11.81
N LEU A 345 55.47 -79.41 -10.66
CA LEU A 345 55.98 -78.43 -9.72
C LEU A 345 57.12 -77.64 -10.36
N ASP A 346 56.79 -76.48 -10.93
CA ASP A 346 57.75 -75.51 -11.46
C ASP A 346 57.89 -74.33 -10.49
N PHE A 347 59.05 -74.23 -9.86
CA PHE A 347 59.38 -73.16 -8.91
C PHE A 347 59.39 -71.76 -9.56
N SER A 348 59.59 -71.66 -10.87
CA SER A 348 59.55 -70.36 -11.57
C SER A 348 58.14 -69.78 -11.62
N ASN A 349 57.13 -70.60 -11.90
CA ASN A 349 55.71 -70.23 -11.86
C ASN A 349 55.25 -69.85 -10.45
N LEU A 350 55.69 -70.59 -9.43
CA LEU A 350 55.40 -70.26 -8.02
C LEU A 350 55.99 -68.91 -7.61
N ASN A 351 57.24 -68.62 -8.01
CA ASN A 351 57.87 -67.33 -7.75
C ASN A 351 57.17 -66.18 -8.49
N SER A 352 56.73 -66.40 -9.74
CA SER A 352 55.97 -65.43 -10.53
C SER A 352 54.62 -65.10 -9.87
N ILE A 353 53.84 -66.12 -9.50
CA ILE A 353 52.57 -65.99 -8.77
C ILE A 353 52.79 -65.23 -7.45
N SER A 354 53.83 -65.59 -6.68
CA SER A 354 54.15 -64.89 -5.43
C SER A 354 54.45 -63.40 -5.65
N SER A 355 55.17 -63.06 -6.73
CA SER A 355 55.55 -61.69 -7.03
C SER A 355 54.34 -60.85 -7.46
N GLN A 356 53.48 -61.41 -8.33
CA GLN A 356 52.23 -60.77 -8.75
C GLN A 356 51.23 -60.61 -7.59
N LEU A 357 51.17 -61.58 -6.67
CA LEU A 357 50.32 -61.47 -5.48
C LEU A 357 50.77 -60.34 -4.54
N LEU A 358 52.07 -60.15 -4.37
CA LEU A 358 52.63 -59.01 -3.63
C LEU A 358 52.26 -57.68 -4.28
N GLU A 359 52.29 -57.60 -5.61
CA GLU A 359 51.92 -56.41 -6.36
C GLU A 359 50.42 -56.09 -6.25
N VAL A 360 49.55 -57.11 -6.37
CA VAL A 360 48.10 -56.98 -6.12
C VAL A 360 47.83 -56.51 -4.70
N SER A 361 48.52 -57.08 -3.70
CA SER A 361 48.41 -56.66 -2.30
C SER A 361 48.81 -55.21 -2.08
N SER A 362 49.90 -54.76 -2.71
CA SER A 362 50.35 -53.37 -2.68
C SER A 362 49.31 -52.42 -3.30
N ASN A 363 48.75 -52.78 -4.46
CA ASN A 363 47.72 -52.00 -5.13
C ASN A 363 46.44 -51.89 -4.28
N LEU A 364 46.00 -52.99 -3.67
CA LEU A 364 44.84 -53.00 -2.77
C LEU A 364 45.06 -52.15 -1.52
N ASN A 365 46.29 -52.14 -0.97
CA ASN A 365 46.62 -51.29 0.17
C ASN A 365 46.58 -49.80 -0.20
N SER A 366 47.13 -49.43 -1.36
CA SER A 366 47.06 -48.07 -1.90
C SER A 366 45.61 -47.62 -2.14
N LEU A 367 44.79 -48.50 -2.72
CA LEU A 367 43.35 -48.27 -2.90
C LEU A 367 42.62 -48.06 -1.57
N THR A 368 42.93 -48.89 -0.57
CA THR A 368 42.33 -48.79 0.76
C THR A 368 42.64 -47.45 1.42
N LYS A 369 43.89 -46.97 1.32
CA LYS A 369 44.30 -45.66 1.84
C LYS A 369 43.53 -44.52 1.17
N LEU A 370 43.38 -44.56 -0.16
CA LEU A 370 42.64 -43.56 -0.92
C LEU A 370 41.14 -43.54 -0.57
N ILE A 371 40.53 -44.72 -0.39
CA ILE A 371 39.12 -44.80 0.05
C ILE A 371 38.95 -44.25 1.47
N CYS A 372 39.91 -44.49 2.35
CA CYS A 372 39.89 -43.93 3.70
C CYS A 372 40.07 -42.41 3.72
N SER A 373 40.86 -41.82 2.81
CA SER A 373 40.99 -40.36 2.72
C SER A 373 39.75 -39.67 2.17
N ILE A 374 38.92 -40.35 1.36
CA ILE A 374 37.62 -39.84 0.89
C ILE A 374 36.58 -39.79 2.03
N LYS A 375 36.65 -40.69 3.01
CA LYS A 375 35.67 -40.79 4.12
C LYS A 375 35.86 -39.77 5.26
N ALA A 376 36.95 -39.01 5.27
CA ALA A 376 37.43 -38.34 6.49
C ALA A 376 36.91 -36.91 6.73
N GLU A 377 36.04 -36.34 5.90
CA GLU A 377 35.48 -35.01 6.16
C GLU A 377 33.97 -35.07 6.46
N PRO A 378 33.56 -35.18 7.73
CA PRO A 378 32.28 -34.66 8.15
C PRO A 378 32.41 -33.12 8.20
N VAL A 379 31.74 -32.45 7.28
CA VAL A 379 31.48 -31.01 7.36
C VAL A 379 30.61 -30.80 8.61
N ASN A 380 31.18 -30.19 9.66
CA ASN A 380 30.43 -29.69 10.81
C ASN A 380 29.93 -28.27 10.53
#